data_AF-A0A4Z0H390-F1
#
_entry.id   AF-A0A4Z0H390-F1
#
_cell.length_a   1.000
_cell.length_b   1.000
_cell.length_c   1.000
_cell.angle_alpha   90.00
_cell.angle_beta   90.00
_cell.angle_gamma   90.00
#
_symmetry.space_group_name_H-M   'P 1'
#
loop_
_entity.id
_entity.type
_entity.pdbx_description
1 polymer ?
#
loop_
_entity_poly.entity_id
_entity_poly.type
_entity_poly.pdbx_seq_one_letter_code
_entity_poly.pdbx_strand_id
1 'polypeptide(L)'
;MGIMLMFMLLSTVAPFLFLQLKKPSFAVAQTVLLVGMWVYYFQVLFYTTPAAFSPTWGMFYLGLVGAEVAWVMFIIAMVKESPGFKETLKEIVE
;
A
#
# COMPACT_ATOMS: atom_id res chain seq x y z
N MET A 1 -10.65 -6.66 -15.29
CA MET A 1 -11.01 -6.06 -13.99
C MET A 1 -10.64 -6.91 -12.78
N GLY A 2 -10.59 -8.26 -12.86
CA GLY A 2 -10.24 -9.10 -11.68
C GLY A 2 -8.88 -8.79 -11.02
N ILE A 3 -7.84 -8.56 -11.82
CA ILE A 3 -6.50 -8.20 -11.30
C ILE A 3 -6.54 -6.89 -10.50
N MET A 4 -7.31 -5.89 -10.96
CA MET A 4 -7.46 -4.61 -10.26
C MET A 4 -8.08 -4.80 -8.87
N LEU A 5 -9.07 -5.68 -8.75
CA LEU A 5 -9.67 -6.00 -7.45
C LEU A 5 -8.66 -6.67 -6.50
N MET A 6 -7.75 -7.50 -7.00
CA MET A 6 -6.69 -8.09 -6.16
C MET A 6 -5.75 -7.01 -5.59
N PHE A 7 -5.33 -6.06 -6.43
CA PHE A 7 -4.54 -4.92 -5.96
C PHE A 7 -5.30 -4.04 -4.97
N MET A 8 -6.61 -3.81 -5.19
CA MET A 8 -7.48 -3.09 -4.26
C MET A 8 -7.54 -3.77 -2.87
N LEU A 9 -7.67 -5.10 -2.85
CA LEU A 9 -7.66 -5.87 -1.61
C LEU A 9 -6.31 -5.75 -0.90
N LEU A 10 -5.19 -5.84 -1.62
CA LEU A 10 -3.85 -5.63 -1.05
C LEU A 10 -3.66 -4.19 -0.54
N SER A 11 -4.19 -3.19 -1.24
CA SER A 11 -4.16 -1.80 -0.80
C SER A 11 -4.98 -1.55 0.46
N THR A 12 -6.03 -2.35 0.71
CA THR A 12 -6.84 -2.25 1.92
C THR A 12 -6.05 -2.62 3.18
N VAL A 13 -5.03 -3.47 3.04
CA VAL A 13 -4.13 -3.87 4.14
C VAL A 13 -3.02 -2.83 4.37
N ALA A 14 -2.68 -2.02 3.37
CA ALA A 14 -1.53 -1.12 3.41
C ALA A 14 -1.50 -0.13 4.59
N PRO A 15 -2.61 0.51 5.03
CA PRO A 15 -2.60 1.36 6.22
C PRO A 15 -2.12 0.63 7.48
N PHE A 16 -2.52 -0.64 7.64
CA PHE A 16 -2.11 -1.47 8.78
C PHE A 16 -0.62 -1.82 8.73
N LEU A 17 -0.07 -2.07 7.53
CA LEU A 17 1.37 -2.27 7.36
C LEU A 17 2.16 -1.03 7.80
N PHE A 18 1.70 0.18 7.43
CA PHE A 18 2.32 1.42 7.89
C PHE A 18 2.26 1.59 9.42
N LEU A 19 1.16 1.17 10.06
CA LEU A 19 1.05 1.17 11.52
C LEU A 19 2.05 0.20 12.17
N GLN A 20 2.18 -1.02 11.65
CA GLN A 20 3.16 -2.00 12.13
C GLN A 20 4.60 -1.48 11.98
N LEU A 21 4.88 -0.75 10.90
CA LEU A 21 6.16 -0.11 10.65
C LEU A 21 6.38 1.19 11.47
N LYS A 22 5.51 1.52 12.43
CA LYS A 22 5.57 2.74 13.25
C LYS A 22 5.58 4.04 12.42
N LYS A 23 4.89 4.04 11.27
CA LYS A 23 4.74 5.19 10.35
C LYS A 23 3.28 5.68 10.32
N PRO A 24 2.75 6.27 11.42
CA PRO A 24 1.34 6.62 11.53
C PRO A 24 0.88 7.69 10.53
N SER A 25 1.74 8.65 10.17
CA SER A 25 1.42 9.67 9.16
C SER A 25 1.13 9.06 7.79
N PHE A 26 1.93 8.07 7.38
CA PHE A 26 1.71 7.31 6.15
C PHE A 26 0.45 6.46 6.22
N ALA A 27 0.15 5.87 7.39
CA ALA A 27 -1.10 5.13 7.58
C ALA A 27 -2.34 6.02 7.40
N VAL A 28 -2.33 7.22 7.97
CA VAL A 28 -3.42 8.20 7.82
C VAL A 28 -3.56 8.63 6.35
N ALA A 29 -2.47 9.01 5.70
CA ALA A 29 -2.49 9.40 4.29
C ALA A 29 -3.01 8.26 3.40
N GLN A 30 -2.52 7.04 3.60
CA GLN A 30 -2.94 5.86 2.84
C GLN A 30 -4.41 5.51 3.10
N THR A 31 -4.93 5.77 4.30
CA THR A 31 -6.36 5.55 4.62
C THR A 31 -7.25 6.51 3.82
N VAL A 32 -6.86 7.78 3.74
CA VAL A 32 -7.58 8.78 2.92
C VAL A 32 -7.55 8.37 1.44
N LEU A 33 -6.38 7.97 0.94
CA LEU A 33 -6.25 7.47 -0.43
C LEU A 33 -7.13 6.24 -0.66
N LEU A 34 -7.12 5.27 0.25
CA LEU A 34 -7.89 4.02 0.17
C LEU A 34 -9.39 4.28 0.03
N VAL A 35 -9.94 5.24 0.79
CA VAL A 35 -11.35 5.65 0.63
C VAL A 35 -11.60 6.14 -0.80
N GLY A 36 -10.73 7.02 -1.30
CA GLY A 36 -10.79 7.49 -2.69
C GLY A 36 -10.66 6.38 -3.73
N MET A 37 -9.81 5.37 -3.48
CA MET A 37 -9.65 4.22 -4.36
C MET A 37 -10.96 3.43 -4.50
N TRP A 38 -11.62 3.14 -3.38
CA TRP A 38 -12.89 2.40 -3.38
C TRP A 38 -14.01 3.20 -4.03
N VAL A 39 -14.07 4.51 -3.76
CA VAL A 39 -15.02 5.41 -4.44
C VAL A 39 -14.79 5.38 -5.95
N TYR A 40 -13.55 5.52 -6.43
CA TYR A 40 -13.23 5.44 -7.85
C TYR A 40 -13.64 4.09 -8.45
N TYR A 41 -13.31 2.98 -7.78
CA TYR A 41 -13.64 1.64 -8.25
C TYR A 41 -15.15 1.44 -8.44
N PHE A 42 -15.96 1.87 -7.46
CA PHE A 42 -17.42 1.78 -7.58
C PHE A 42 -18.00 2.73 -8.63
N GLN A 43 -17.42 3.92 -8.81
CA GLN A 43 -17.80 4.83 -9.90
C GLN A 43 -17.55 4.21 -11.27
N VAL A 44 -16.42 3.52 -11.46
CA VAL A 44 -16.10 2.83 -12.72
C VAL A 44 -17.03 1.64 -12.97
N LEU A 45 -17.43 0.91 -11.93
CA LEU A 45 -18.29 -0.28 -12.07
C LEU A 45 -19.77 0.04 -12.30
N PHE A 46 -20.31 1.03 -11.59
CA PHE A 46 -21.75 1.23 -11.48
C PHE A 46 -22.23 2.56 -12.06
N TYR A 47 -21.32 3.49 -12.36
CA TYR A 47 -21.64 4.84 -12.79
C TYR A 47 -20.76 5.25 -13.98
N THR A 48 -20.76 6.55 -14.28
CA THR A 48 -19.87 7.13 -15.27
C THR A 48 -18.43 7.09 -14.76
N THR A 49 -17.54 6.52 -15.58
CA THR A 49 -16.10 6.51 -15.31
C THR A 49 -15.59 7.94 -15.09
N PRO A 50 -14.96 8.24 -13.94
CA PRO A 50 -14.40 9.56 -13.68
C PRO A 50 -13.36 9.94 -14.72
N ALA A 51 -13.30 11.22 -15.08
CA ALA A 51 -12.33 11.73 -16.04
C ALA A 51 -10.88 11.46 -15.58
N ALA A 52 -9.96 11.31 -16.53
CA ALA A 52 -8.53 11.26 -16.24
C ALA A 52 -8.11 12.51 -15.45
N PHE A 53 -7.20 12.33 -14.49
CA PHE A 53 -6.74 13.38 -13.56
C PHE A 53 -7.84 13.99 -12.66
N SER A 54 -9.02 13.40 -12.58
CA SER A 54 -9.98 13.74 -11.53
C SER A 54 -9.43 13.40 -10.13
N PRO A 55 -9.95 14.00 -9.05
CA PRO A 55 -9.49 13.70 -7.70
C PRO A 55 -9.57 12.21 -7.35
N THR A 56 -10.66 11.52 -7.70
CA THR A 56 -10.81 10.08 -7.42
C THR A 56 -9.87 9.23 -8.27
N TRP A 57 -9.61 9.63 -9.53
CA TRP A 57 -8.57 9.02 -10.36
C TRP A 57 -7.18 9.16 -9.72
N GLY A 58 -6.82 10.36 -9.27
CA GLY A 58 -5.54 10.62 -8.62
C GLY A 58 -5.37 9.81 -7.34
N MET A 59 -6.39 9.79 -6.48
CA MET A 59 -6.41 8.97 -5.26
C MET A 59 -6.28 7.48 -5.58
N PHE A 60 -6.89 7.01 -6.67
CA PHE A 60 -6.80 5.62 -7.10
C PHE A 60 -5.36 5.21 -7.40
N TYR A 61 -4.68 5.94 -8.29
CA TYR A 61 -3.32 5.58 -8.71
C TYR A 61 -2.27 5.90 -7.63
N LEU A 62 -2.39 7.02 -6.93
CA LEU A 62 -1.49 7.34 -5.81
C LEU A 62 -1.66 6.34 -4.66
N GLY A 63 -2.89 5.89 -4.40
CA GLY A 63 -3.17 4.87 -3.41
C GLY A 63 -2.58 3.51 -3.77
N LEU A 64 -2.57 3.12 -5.05
CA LEU A 64 -1.89 1.92 -5.52
C LEU A 64 -0.37 2.01 -5.27
N VAL A 65 0.25 3.14 -5.64
CA VAL A 65 1.69 3.37 -5.39
C VAL A 65 1.99 3.33 -3.89
N GLY A 66 1.19 4.00 -3.06
CA GLY A 66 1.36 4.00 -1.61
C GLY A 66 1.24 2.59 -1.01
N ALA A 67 0.34 1.76 -1.55
CA ALA A 67 0.20 0.37 -1.14
C ALA A 67 1.42 -0.48 -1.51
N GLU A 68 1.96 -0.33 -2.72
CA GLU A 68 3.19 -1.01 -3.14
C GLU A 68 4.37 -0.65 -2.23
N VAL A 69 4.54 0.64 -1.95
CA VAL A 69 5.56 1.14 -1.02
C VAL A 69 5.40 0.52 0.37
N ALA A 70 4.17 0.40 0.88
CA ALA A 70 3.89 -0.24 2.17
C ALA A 70 4.35 -1.71 2.20
N TRP A 71 4.00 -2.48 1.16
CA TRP A 71 4.37 -3.89 1.03
C TRP A 71 5.88 -4.08 0.92
N VAL A 72 6.57 -3.28 0.11
CA VAL A 72 8.03 -3.35 -0.03
C VAL A 72 8.71 -3.05 1.29
N MET A 73 8.32 -1.97 1.99
CA MET A 73 8.91 -1.65 3.29
C MET A 73 8.64 -2.72 4.34
N PHE A 74 7.45 -3.30 4.34
CA PHE A 74 7.09 -4.38 5.25
C PHE A 74 7.95 -5.62 5.04
N ILE A 75 8.13 -6.06 3.79
CA ILE A 75 8.98 -7.21 3.46
C ILE A 75 10.43 -6.94 3.89
N ILE A 76 10.97 -5.75 3.61
CA ILE A 76 12.32 -5.38 4.04
C ILE A 76 12.44 -5.43 5.57
N ALA A 77 11.45 -4.93 6.31
CA ALA A 77 11.46 -4.97 7.77
C ALA A 77 11.44 -6.41 8.30
N MET A 78 10.58 -7.27 7.75
CA MET A 78 10.55 -8.70 8.13
C MET A 78 11.88 -9.41 7.86
N VAL A 79 12.49 -9.18 6.70
CA VAL A 79 13.79 -9.80 6.36
C VAL A 79 14.87 -9.32 7.33
N LYS A 80 14.90 -8.03 7.67
CA LYS A 80 15.86 -7.48 8.64
C LYS A 80 15.68 -8.01 10.06
N GLU A 81 14.46 -8.36 10.45
CA GLU A 81 14.19 -8.89 11.77
C GLU A 81 14.48 -10.39 11.90
N SER A 82 14.58 -11.10 10.78
CA SER A 82 14.87 -12.54 10.71
C SER A 82 16.18 -12.92 11.43
N PRO A 83 16.17 -13.95 12.30
CA PRO A 83 17.37 -14.41 13.01
C PRO A 83 18.53 -14.76 12.08
N GLY A 84 18.26 -15.48 10.99
CA GLY A 84 19.30 -15.93 10.05
C GLY A 84 20.00 -14.76 9.34
N PHE A 85 19.27 -13.70 9.00
CA PHE A 85 19.88 -12.50 8.40
C PHE A 85 20.73 -11.73 9.42
N LYS A 86 20.29 -11.67 10.69
CA LYS A 86 21.06 -11.04 11.77
C LYS A 86 22.36 -11.78 12.10
N GLU A 87 22.35 -13.10 12.00
CA GLU A 87 23.52 -13.95 12.23
C GLU A 87 24.57 -13.76 11.13
N THR A 88 24.18 -13.84 9.85
CA THR A 88 25.08 -13.55 8.72
C THR A 88 25.65 -12.12 8.76
N LEU A 89 24.86 -11.13 9.19
CA LEU A 89 25.36 -9.76 9.35
C LEU A 89 26.43 -9.63 10.44
N LYS A 90 26.37 -10.42 11.52
CA LYS A 90 27.40 -10.42 12.56
C LYS A 90 28.69 -11.04 12.06
N GLU A 91 28.61 -12.15 11.33
CA GLU A 91 29.79 -12.84 10.76
C GLU A 91 30.56 -11.99 9.73
N ILE A 92 29.90 -11.05 9.04
CA ILE A 92 30.55 -10.16 8.06
C ILE A 92 31.26 -8.97 8.73
N VAL A 93 30.84 -8.59 9.93
CA VAL A 93 31.31 -7.37 10.63
C VAL A 93 32.44 -7.66 11.63
N GLU A 94 32.55 -8.89 12.14
CA GLU A 94 33.71 -9.40 12.90
C GLU A 94 34.87 -9.83 11.99
#